data_AF-A0A7V0NHF2-F1
#
_entry.id   AF-A0A7V0NHF2-F1
#
_cell.length_a   1.000
_cell.length_b   1.000
_cell.length_c   1.000
_cell.angle_alpha   90.00
_cell.angle_beta   90.00
_cell.angle_gamma   90.00
#
_symmetry.space_group_name_H-M   'P 1'
#
loop_
_entity.id
_entity.type
_entity.pdbx_description
1 polymer ?
#
loop_
_entity_poly.entity_id
_entity_poly.type
_entity_poly.pdbx_seq_one_letter_code
_entity_poly.pdbx_strand_id
1 'polypeptide(L)'
;MTFAIITVFFITLGIGALWEIAEYAGDRIFGFSSQGSPIDDPLTDTMKDLIYDMLGGALGAISTAIFIKRERKFSQNSNSSGKS
;
A
#
# COMPACT_ATOMS: atom_id res chain seq x y z
N MET A 1 -7.91 -8.21 -12.83
CA MET A 1 -6.50 -7.80 -12.86
C MET A 1 -6.40 -6.33 -12.52
N THR A 2 -6.98 -5.43 -13.33
CA THR A 2 -6.96 -3.98 -13.08
C THR A 2 -7.55 -3.58 -11.72
N PHE A 3 -8.73 -4.11 -11.37
CA PHE A 3 -9.34 -3.85 -10.06
C PHE A 3 -8.41 -4.20 -8.89
N ALA A 4 -7.85 -5.41 -8.86
CA ALA A 4 -6.93 -5.84 -7.80
C ALA A 4 -5.68 -4.95 -7.68
N ILE A 5 -5.11 -4.52 -8.81
CA ILE A 5 -3.92 -3.64 -8.84
C ILE A 5 -4.26 -2.27 -8.24
N ILE A 6 -5.39 -1.69 -8.64
CA ILE A 6 -5.89 -0.42 -8.13
C ILE A 6 -6.21 -0.53 -6.63
N THR A 7 -6.88 -1.61 -6.21
CA THR A 7 -7.20 -1.86 -4.80
C THR A 7 -5.94 -1.90 -3.95
N VAL A 8 -4.91 -2.67 -4.35
CA VAL A 8 -3.67 -2.75 -3.57
C VAL A 8 -3.03 -1.37 -3.42
N PHE A 9 -2.93 -0.59 -4.50
CA PHE A 9 -2.36 0.75 -4.43
C PHE A 9 -3.12 1.68 -3.47
N PHE A 10 -4.43 1.81 -3.64
CA PHE A 10 -5.23 2.74 -2.83
C PHE A 10 -5.46 2.26 -1.40
N ILE A 11 -5.49 0.96 -1.14
CA ILE A 11 -5.57 0.44 0.22
C ILE A 11 -4.28 0.70 0.98
N THR A 12 -3.11 0.48 0.36
CA THR A 12 -1.82 0.79 1.00
C THR A 12 -1.73 2.28 1.35
N LEU A 13 -1.99 3.16 0.38
CA LEU A 13 -1.97 4.61 0.62
C LEU A 13 -3.05 5.06 1.62
N GLY A 14 -4.24 4.46 1.57
CA GLY A 14 -5.34 4.79 2.47
C GLY A 14 -5.08 4.38 3.91
N ILE A 15 -4.44 3.23 4.15
CA ILE A 15 -4.03 2.81 5.50
C ILE A 15 -2.98 3.78 6.05
N GLY A 16 -2.00 4.16 5.23
CA GLY A 16 -1.02 5.20 5.56
C GLY A 16 -1.66 6.52 5.98
N ALA A 17 -2.55 7.05 5.14
CA ALA A 17 -3.28 8.27 5.47
C ALA A 17 -4.14 8.16 6.74
N LEU A 18 -4.71 6.98 7.02
CA LEU A 18 -5.45 6.76 8.27
C LEU A 18 -4.54 6.77 9.49
N TRP A 19 -3.30 6.30 9.36
CA TRP A 19 -2.30 6.36 10.43
C TRP A 19 -1.95 7.82 10.77
N GLU A 20 -1.64 8.63 9.76
CA GLU A 20 -1.34 10.07 9.94
C GLU A 20 -2.50 10.85 10.59
N ILE A 21 -3.75 10.50 10.24
CA ILE A 21 -4.93 11.07 10.87
C ILE A 21 -5.03 10.66 12.34
N ALA A 22 -4.68 9.41 12.67
CA ALA A 22 -4.70 8.91 14.03
C ALA A 22 -3.64 9.61 14.90
N GLU A 23 -2.44 9.87 14.36
CA GLU A 23 -1.40 10.66 15.05
C GLU A 23 -1.87 12.09 15.30
N TYR A 24 -2.44 12.74 14.28
CA TYR A 24 -3.00 14.08 14.42
C TYR A 24 -4.10 14.14 15.49
N ALA A 25 -5.03 13.18 15.46
CA ALA A 25 -6.09 13.09 16.44
C ALA A 25 -5.53 12.80 17.85
N GLY A 26 -4.52 11.94 17.95
CA GLY A 26 -3.76 11.64 19.16
C GLY A 26 -3.24 12.91 19.83
N ASP A 27 -2.52 13.71 19.06
CA ASP A 27 -1.91 14.95 19.51
C ASP A 27 -2.94 16.00 19.91
N ARG A 28 -4.04 16.12 19.14
CA ARG A 28 -5.09 17.12 19.39
C ARG A 28 -6.03 16.77 20.55
N ILE A 29 -6.40 15.50 20.69
CA ILE A 29 -7.44 15.06 21.63
C ILE A 29 -6.83 14.61 22.95
N PHE A 30 -5.68 13.94 22.91
CA PHE A 30 -5.06 13.32 24.07
C PHE A 30 -3.77 14.03 24.52
N GLY A 31 -3.29 15.02 23.76
CA GLY A 31 -2.06 15.75 24.08
C GLY A 31 -0.81 14.91 23.90
N PHE A 32 -0.86 13.91 23.00
CA PHE A 32 0.31 13.14 22.61
C PHE A 32 1.29 14.02 21.80
N SER A 33 2.45 13.43 21.49
CA SER A 33 3.45 14.01 20.61
C SER A 33 3.91 12.94 19.63
N SER A 34 2.93 12.36 18.96
CA SER A 34 3.07 11.26 18.01
C SER A 34 3.31 11.76 16.59
N GLN A 35 2.81 12.93 16.21
CA GLN A 35 3.04 13.49 14.88
C GLN A 35 4.46 14.04 14.77
N GLY A 36 5.19 13.62 13.74
CA GLY A 36 6.57 14.02 13.53
C GLY A 36 7.58 13.04 14.13
N SER A 37 8.85 13.34 13.94
CA SER A 37 9.94 12.48 14.43
C SER A 37 11.11 13.31 14.98
N PRO A 38 12.10 12.69 15.63
CA PRO A 38 13.27 13.43 16.13
C PRO A 38 14.09 14.15 15.04
N ILE A 39 13.87 13.80 13.78
CA ILE A 39 14.62 14.30 12.63
C ILE A 39 13.80 15.18 11.68
N ASP A 40 12.48 15.11 11.73
CA ASP A 40 11.57 15.82 10.82
C ASP A 40 10.46 16.55 11.58
N ASP A 41 10.08 17.74 11.11
CA ASP A 41 8.91 18.42 11.62
C ASP A 41 7.62 17.68 11.22
N PRO A 42 6.51 17.89 11.96
CA PRO A 42 5.28 17.12 11.75
C PRO A 42 4.73 17.13 10.32
N LEU A 43 4.88 18.23 9.57
CA LEU A 43 4.42 18.27 8.18
C LEU A 43 5.35 17.46 7.27
N THR A 44 6.65 17.62 7.44
CA THR A 44 7.64 16.91 6.63
C THR A 44 7.58 15.40 6.85
N ASP A 45 7.41 14.97 8.10
CA ASP A 45 7.28 13.57 8.49
C ASP A 45 6.06 12.91 7.82
N THR A 46 4.87 13.48 8.01
CA THR A 46 3.63 13.03 7.36
C THR A 46 3.73 12.97 5.84
N MET A 47 4.34 13.97 5.22
CA MET A 47 4.52 13.96 3.77
C MET A 47 5.47 12.86 3.32
N LYS A 48 6.51 12.55 4.10
CA LYS A 48 7.42 11.42 3.82
C LYS A 48 6.69 10.09 3.94
N ASP A 49 5.90 9.89 4.98
CA ASP A 49 5.16 8.65 5.19
C ASP A 49 4.17 8.40 4.04
N LEU A 50 3.39 9.41 3.65
CA LEU A 50 2.49 9.29 2.50
C LEU A 50 3.21 9.03 1.17
N ILE A 51 4.41 9.59 0.98
CA ILE A 51 5.24 9.30 -0.20
C ILE A 51 5.72 7.85 -0.16
N TYR A 52 6.17 7.36 1.00
CA TYR A 52 6.61 5.97 1.13
C TYR A 52 5.46 4.98 0.97
N ASP A 53 4.26 5.29 1.46
CA ASP A 53 3.06 4.48 1.23
C ASP A 53 2.65 4.47 -0.23
N MET A 54 2.75 5.61 -0.92
CA MET A 54 2.51 5.67 -2.37
C MET A 54 3.50 4.79 -3.13
N LEU A 55 4.80 4.85 -2.80
CA LEU A 55 5.83 4.03 -3.43
C LEU A 55 5.64 2.54 -3.11
N GLY A 56 5.37 2.21 -1.85
CA GLY A 56 5.06 0.85 -1.40
C GLY A 56 3.82 0.28 -2.09
N GLY A 57 2.75 1.07 -2.18
CA GLY A 57 1.53 0.73 -2.89
C GLY A 57 1.77 0.49 -4.38
N ALA A 58 2.62 1.30 -5.03
CA ALA A 58 2.98 1.12 -6.43
C ALA A 58 3.77 -0.19 -6.66
N LEU A 59 4.74 -0.48 -5.79
CA LEU A 59 5.50 -1.74 -5.83
C LEU A 59 4.61 -2.96 -5.55
N GLY A 60 3.67 -2.84 -4.61
CA GLY A 60 2.66 -3.87 -4.31
C GLY A 60 1.73 -4.13 -5.50
N ALA A 61 1.29 -3.07 -6.18
CA ALA A 61 0.48 -3.14 -7.38
C ALA A 61 1.20 -3.85 -8.54
N ILE A 62 2.49 -3.53 -8.76
CA ILE A 62 3.34 -4.22 -9.75
C ILE A 62 3.49 -5.70 -9.41
N SER A 63 3.80 -6.01 -8.15
CA SER A 63 3.94 -7.39 -7.64
C SER A 63 2.66 -8.19 -7.87
N THR A 64 1.50 -7.58 -7.59
CA THR A 64 0.18 -8.16 -7.83
C THR A 64 -0.06 -8.48 -9.31
N ALA A 65 0.31 -7.56 -10.21
CA ALA A 65 0.19 -7.77 -11.65
C ALA A 65 1.04 -8.96 -12.13
N ILE A 66 2.28 -9.06 -11.65
CA ILE A 66 3.20 -10.16 -11.98
C ILE A 66 2.65 -11.49 -11.46
N PHE A 67 2.20 -11.54 -10.21
CA PHE A 67 1.64 -12.74 -9.58
C PHE A 67 0.44 -13.28 -10.37
N ILE A 68 -0.58 -12.45 -10.62
CA ILE A 68 -1.79 -12.86 -11.35
C ILE A 68 -1.44 -13.36 -12.77
N LYS A 69 -0.48 -12.73 -13.44
CA LYS A 69 -0.04 -13.16 -14.78
C LYS A 69 0.62 -14.54 -14.75
N ARG A 70 1.43 -14.82 -13.73
CA ARG A 70 2.07 -16.14 -13.55
C ARG A 70 1.04 -17.23 -13.30
N GLU A 71 0.09 -17.00 -12.39
CA GLU A 71 -0.96 -17.97 -12.06
C GLU A 71 -1.86 -18.30 -13.25
N ARG A 72 -2.24 -17.31 -14.05
CA ARG A 72 -3.03 -17.54 -15.28
C ARG A 72 -2.30 -18.43 -16.28
N LYS A 73 -1.00 -18.20 -16.48
CA LYS A 73 -0.18 -19.00 -17.39
C LYS A 73 -0.02 -20.44 -16.88
N PHE A 74 0.19 -20.61 -15.58
CA PHE A 74 0.29 -21.93 -14.95
C PHE A 74 -1.02 -22.72 -15.09
N SER A 75 -2.15 -22.09 -14.76
CA SER A 75 -3.48 -22.71 -14.87
C SER A 75 -3.83 -23.12 -16.30
N GLN A 76 -3.48 -22.28 -17.30
CA GLN A 76 -3.69 -22.60 -18.71
C GLN A 76 -2.89 -23.83 -19.16
N ASN A 77 -1.61 -23.91 -18.77
CA ASN A 77 -0.75 -25.05 -19.13
C ASN A 77 -1.25 -26.35 -18.52
N SER A 78 -1.67 -26.33 -17.25
CA SER A 78 -2.22 -27.52 -16.57
C SER A 78 -3.49 -28.05 -17.26
N ASN A 79 -4.40 -27.17 -17.67
CA ASN A 79 -5.64 -27.57 -18.35
C ASN A 79 -5.40 -28.14 -19.76
N SER A 80 -4.34 -27.71 -20.45
CA SER A 80 -3.95 -28.26 -21.76
C SER A 80 -3.32 -29.66 -21.64
N SER A 81 -2.53 -29.92 -20.60
CA SER A 81 -1.92 -31.23 -20.37
C SER A 81 -2.90 -32.30 -19.88
N GLY A 82 -4.00 -31.93 -19.24
CA GLY A 82 -5.05 -32.88 -18.83
C GLY A 82 -5.99 -33.32 -19.97
N LYS A 83 -5.85 -32.75 -21.17
CA LYS A 83 -6.68 -33.06 -22.35
C LYS A 83 -5.97 -33.91 -23.41
N SER A 84 -4.70 -34.30 -23.21
CA SER A 84 -3.96 -35.25 -24.07
C SER A 84 -3.97 -36.65 -23.47
#